data_AF-A0AAV4VM67-F1
#
_entry.id   AF-A0AAV4VM67-F1
#
_cell.length_a   1.000
_cell.length_b   1.000
_cell.length_c   1.000
_cell.angle_alpha   90.00
_cell.angle_beta   90.00
_cell.angle_gamma   90.00
#
_symmetry.space_group_name_H-M   'P 1'
#
loop_
_entity.id
_entity.type
_entity.pdbx_description
1 polymer ?
#
loop_
_entity_poly.entity_id
_entity_poly.type
_entity_poly.pdbx_seq_one_letter_code
_entity_poly.pdbx_strand_id
1 'polypeptide(L)'
;MELKTDFPTDASCSVLNAKLRKEVIKKRHILLILDDVFNTNIIKAFDIGCPILVTTKILNSVSRISDYTSIVTCGNDLKNDEILFILSRYVNCENISCLKLLMRSEKCIKSPLFTCLIGSYMADIGNNEGKWEDLNKIVNICLEQTRDWKEYKEYYLDFLIFQRHINVTNKVLEILWDKKEMTVVDMMTPPL
;
A
#
# COMPACT_ATOMS: atom_id res chain seq x y z
N MET A 1 6.41 7.67 25.98
CA MET A 1 7.82 7.30 25.78
C MET A 1 8.18 7.71 24.37
N GLU A 2 8.71 8.92 24.20
CA GLU A 2 9.20 9.39 22.90
C GLU A 2 10.49 8.64 22.59
N LEU A 3 10.46 7.77 21.59
CA LEU A 3 11.68 7.20 21.02
C LEU A 3 12.42 8.36 20.35
N LYS A 4 13.50 8.83 20.99
CA LYS A 4 14.51 9.65 20.32
C LYS A 4 15.09 8.80 19.21
N THR A 5 14.61 8.98 17.99
CA THR A 5 15.31 8.51 16.80
C THR A 5 16.48 9.47 16.62
N ASP A 6 17.66 9.06 17.09
CA ASP A 6 18.90 9.74 16.74
C ASP A 6 19.05 9.68 15.22
N PHE A 7 18.73 10.78 14.56
CA PHE A 7 18.97 10.91 13.13
C PHE A 7 20.49 10.80 12.91
N PRO A 8 20.95 9.96 11.98
CA PRO A 8 22.38 9.84 11.70
C PRO A 8 22.95 11.21 11.34
N THR A 9 24.05 11.59 11.99
CA THR A 9 24.79 12.81 11.66
C THR A 9 25.24 12.77 10.19
N ASP A 10 25.40 13.93 9.54
CA ASP A 10 25.82 14.02 8.13
C ASP A 10 27.09 13.21 7.82
N ALA A 11 28.00 13.11 8.79
CA ALA A 11 29.20 12.28 8.71
C ALA A 11 28.90 10.78 8.57
N SER A 12 27.86 10.27 9.23
CA SER A 12 27.45 8.86 9.12
C SER A 12 26.81 8.55 7.76
N CYS A 13 25.94 9.45 7.28
CA CYS A 13 25.27 9.29 5.98
C CYS A 13 26.25 9.26 4.81
N SER A 14 27.27 10.14 4.80
CA SER A 14 28.30 10.16 3.76
C SER A 14 29.11 8.86 3.68
N VAL A 15 29.45 8.27 4.83
CA VAL A 15 30.16 6.97 4.90
C VAL A 15 29.29 5.84 4.37
N LEU A 16 28.00 5.81 4.74
CA LEU A 16 27.07 4.79 4.25
C LEU A 16 26.80 4.92 2.75
N ASN A 17 26.63 6.14 2.24
CA ASN A 17 26.50 6.42 0.81
C ASN A 17 27.70 5.88 0.03
N ALA A 18 28.92 6.17 0.49
CA ALA A 18 30.14 5.69 -0.17
C ALA A 18 30.24 4.16 -0.21
N LYS A 19 29.85 3.48 0.88
CA LYS A 19 29.78 2.01 0.92
C LYS A 19 28.76 1.46 -0.07
N LEU A 20 27.54 2.03 -0.07
CA LEU A 20 26.48 1.61 -0.98
C LEU A 20 26.88 1.82 -2.44
N ARG A 21 27.45 2.99 -2.77
CA ARG A 21 27.96 3.32 -4.11
C ARG A 21 28.99 2.29 -4.59
N LYS A 22 29.91 1.88 -3.70
CA LYS A 22 30.93 0.86 -4.04
C LYS A 22 30.28 -0.48 -4.40
N GLU A 23 29.21 -0.89 -3.73
CA GLU A 23 28.51 -2.13 -4.05
C GLU A 23 27.65 -2.03 -5.31
N VAL A 24 27.04 -0.87 -5.55
CA VAL A 24 26.21 -0.62 -6.75
C VAL A 24 27.06 -0.60 -8.02
N ILE A 25 28.21 0.08 -8.00
CA ILE A 25 29.12 0.17 -9.17
C ILE A 25 29.63 -1.21 -9.63
N LYS A 26 29.76 -2.18 -8.71
CA LYS A 26 30.21 -3.53 -9.06
C LYS A 26 29.19 -4.31 -9.89
N LYS A 27 27.91 -3.97 -9.83
CA LYS A 27 26.87 -4.67 -10.59
C LYS A 27 26.57 -3.91 -11.88
N ARG A 28 26.41 -4.65 -12.98
CA ARG A 28 25.92 -4.07 -14.23
C ARG A 28 24.39 -4.01 -14.19
N HIS A 29 23.82 -2.86 -14.55
CA HIS A 29 22.39 -2.62 -14.69
C HIS A 29 21.57 -2.78 -13.39
N ILE A 30 21.74 -1.84 -12.45
CA ILE A 30 20.87 -1.70 -11.28
C ILE A 30 19.85 -0.57 -11.53
N LEU A 31 18.63 -0.78 -11.06
CA LEU A 31 17.65 0.28 -10.79
C LEU A 31 17.41 0.33 -9.27
N LEU A 32 17.57 1.51 -8.67
CA LEU A 32 17.18 1.74 -7.28
C LEU A 32 15.74 2.26 -7.26
N ILE A 33 14.89 1.68 -6.42
CA ILE A 33 13.50 2.13 -6.24
C ILE A 33 13.37 2.72 -4.84
N LEU A 34 13.01 4.00 -4.77
CA LEU A 34 12.73 4.69 -3.52
C LEU A 34 11.21 4.91 -3.42
N ASP A 35 10.59 4.20 -2.48
CA ASP A 35 9.14 4.24 -2.29
C ASP A 35 8.72 5.29 -1.25
N ASP A 36 7.64 6.02 -1.53
CA ASP A 36 7.02 7.08 -0.72
C ASP A 36 7.99 8.14 -0.17
N VAL A 37 8.84 8.68 -1.05
CA VAL A 37 9.81 9.72 -0.66
C VAL A 37 9.11 11.03 -0.33
N PHE A 38 9.30 11.52 0.89
CA PHE A 38 8.70 12.76 1.39
C PHE A 38 9.69 13.93 1.51
N ASN A 39 10.98 13.72 1.21
CA ASN A 39 12.01 14.75 1.29
C ASN A 39 13.09 14.56 0.20
N THR A 40 13.46 15.63 -0.50
CA THR A 40 14.45 15.59 -1.58
C THR A 40 15.87 15.32 -1.12
N ASN A 41 16.18 15.59 0.15
CA ASN A 41 17.48 15.21 0.72
C ASN A 41 17.67 13.69 0.73
N ILE A 42 16.59 12.91 0.79
CA ILE A 42 16.65 11.44 0.69
C ILE A 42 17.16 11.06 -0.71
N ILE A 43 16.61 11.67 -1.77
CA ILE A 43 17.03 11.41 -3.15
C ILE A 43 18.52 11.76 -3.32
N LYS A 44 18.97 12.91 -2.79
CA LYS A 44 20.39 13.29 -2.79
C LYS A 44 21.27 12.30 -2.04
N ALA A 45 20.81 11.80 -0.90
CA ALA A 45 21.54 10.80 -0.11
C ALA A 45 21.68 9.45 -0.84
N PHE A 46 20.85 9.19 -1.86
CA PHE A 46 20.91 7.99 -2.69
C PHE A 46 21.42 8.25 -4.11
N ASP A 47 21.98 9.44 -4.41
CA ASP A 47 22.63 9.71 -5.67
C ASP A 47 24.00 9.00 -5.75
N ILE A 48 23.96 7.74 -6.15
CA ILE A 48 25.11 6.81 -6.12
C ILE A 48 25.55 6.37 -7.52
N GLY A 49 25.08 7.03 -8.58
CA GLY A 49 25.48 6.76 -9.96
C GLY A 49 24.76 5.58 -10.62
N CYS A 50 23.52 5.29 -10.21
CA CYS A 50 22.63 4.37 -10.90
C CYS A 50 21.28 5.04 -11.22
N PRO A 51 20.51 4.52 -12.18
CA PRO A 51 19.11 4.91 -12.35
C PRO A 51 18.32 4.77 -11.04
N ILE A 52 17.48 5.76 -10.74
CA ILE A 52 16.61 5.77 -9.56
C ILE A 52 15.16 6.03 -10.02
N LEU A 53 14.25 5.15 -9.63
CA LEU A 53 12.81 5.37 -9.70
C LEU A 53 12.32 5.82 -8.33
N VAL A 54 11.56 6.91 -8.30
CA VAL A 54 11.04 7.48 -7.05
C VAL A 54 9.52 7.58 -7.13
N THR A 55 8.82 7.04 -6.13
CA THR A 55 7.41 7.35 -5.90
C THR A 55 7.34 8.43 -4.82
N THR A 56 6.51 9.46 -5.04
CA THR A 56 6.38 10.59 -4.10
C THR A 56 5.03 11.28 -4.26
N LYS A 57 4.52 11.84 -3.16
CA LYS A 57 3.37 12.75 -3.16
C LYS A 57 3.77 14.21 -3.43
N ILE A 58 5.07 14.53 -3.45
CA ILE A 58 5.59 15.90 -3.51
C ILE A 58 6.23 16.15 -4.88
N LEU A 59 5.44 16.67 -5.82
CA LEU A 59 5.93 17.01 -7.17
C LEU A 59 6.90 18.21 -7.19
N ASN A 60 6.67 19.21 -6.34
CA ASN A 60 7.27 20.54 -6.48
C ASN A 60 8.79 20.61 -6.21
N SER A 61 9.41 19.52 -5.72
CA SER A 61 10.81 19.55 -5.28
C SER A 61 11.74 18.63 -6.08
N VAL A 62 11.21 17.69 -6.88
CA VAL A 62 12.03 16.67 -7.57
C VAL A 62 12.62 17.17 -8.89
N SER A 63 11.95 18.11 -9.57
CA SER A 63 12.40 18.66 -10.86
C SER A 63 13.73 19.43 -10.81
N ARG A 64 14.24 19.73 -9.61
CA ARG A 64 15.49 20.47 -9.40
C ARG A 64 16.70 19.58 -9.12
N ILE A 65 16.52 18.26 -9.12
CA ILE A 65 17.55 17.32 -8.65
C ILE A 65 18.48 16.87 -9.78
N SER A 66 17.97 16.71 -11.00
CA SER A 66 18.76 16.28 -12.15
C SER A 66 18.15 16.75 -13.47
N ASP A 67 19.00 17.13 -14.41
CA ASP A 67 18.63 17.49 -15.79
C ASP A 67 18.06 16.29 -16.58
N TYR A 68 18.29 15.06 -16.11
CA TYR A 68 17.83 13.82 -16.73
C TYR A 68 16.68 13.16 -15.99
N THR A 69 15.69 13.95 -15.57
CA THR A 69 14.53 13.46 -14.80
C THR A 69 13.27 13.39 -15.68
N SER A 70 12.70 12.19 -15.82
CA SER A 70 11.36 12.00 -16.40
C SER A 70 10.33 11.93 -15.29
N ILE A 71 9.36 12.85 -15.30
CA ILE A 71 8.26 12.88 -14.32
C ILE A 71 7.04 12.22 -14.94
N VAL A 72 6.53 11.18 -14.27
CA VAL A 72 5.24 10.56 -14.59
C VAL A 72 4.26 10.96 -13.49
N THR A 73 3.21 11.69 -13.87
CA THR A 73 2.13 12.05 -12.94
C THR A 73 1.11 10.93 -12.87
N CYS A 74 0.87 10.43 -11.65
CA CYS A 74 -0.23 9.51 -11.39
C CYS A 74 -1.46 10.29 -10.93
N GLY A 75 -2.62 9.98 -11.47
CA GLY A 75 -3.89 10.48 -10.93
C GLY A 75 -4.17 9.88 -9.55
N ASN A 76 -4.97 10.57 -8.75
CA ASN A 76 -5.40 10.07 -7.44
C ASN A 76 -6.54 9.03 -7.54
N ASP A 77 -7.31 9.12 -8.62
CA ASP A 77 -8.57 8.43 -8.82
C ASP A 77 -8.50 7.56 -10.08
N LEU A 78 -9.02 6.35 -9.98
CA LEU A 78 -9.33 5.49 -11.11
C LEU A 78 -10.52 6.03 -11.91
N LYS A 79 -10.51 5.75 -13.20
CA LYS A 79 -11.67 5.99 -14.06
C LYS A 79 -12.74 4.94 -13.82
N ASN A 80 -13.98 5.28 -14.18
CA ASN A 80 -15.13 4.41 -13.94
C ASN A 80 -14.99 3.05 -14.64
N ASP A 81 -14.45 3.01 -15.86
CA ASP A 81 -14.18 1.79 -16.61
C ASP A 81 -13.10 0.91 -15.94
N GLU A 82 -12.05 1.53 -15.40
CA GLU A 82 -10.99 0.82 -14.65
C GLU A 82 -11.55 0.21 -13.35
N ILE A 83 -12.38 0.94 -12.63
CA ILE A 83 -13.03 0.45 -11.40
C ILE A 83 -13.93 -0.75 -11.71
N LEU A 84 -14.78 -0.62 -12.72
CA LEU A 84 -15.67 -1.69 -13.16
C LEU A 84 -14.90 -2.93 -13.60
N PHE A 85 -13.76 -2.75 -14.27
CA PHE A 85 -12.88 -3.84 -14.67
C PHE A 85 -12.24 -4.54 -13.47
N ILE A 86 -11.75 -3.80 -12.47
CA ILE A 86 -11.18 -4.41 -11.25
C ILE A 86 -12.26 -5.19 -10.51
N LEU A 87 -13.43 -4.59 -10.27
CA LEU A 87 -14.51 -5.24 -9.52
C LEU A 87 -15.04 -6.48 -10.24
N SER A 88 -15.14 -6.46 -11.58
CA SER A 88 -15.62 -7.62 -12.34
C SER A 88 -14.70 -8.84 -12.19
N ARG A 89 -13.39 -8.63 -11.99
CA ARG A 89 -12.43 -9.70 -11.74
C ARG A 89 -12.64 -10.39 -10.39
N TYR A 90 -13.02 -9.64 -9.34
CA TYR A 90 -13.27 -10.21 -8.03
C TYR A 90 -14.50 -11.13 -7.99
N VAL A 91 -15.53 -10.82 -8.77
CA VAL A 91 -16.80 -11.59 -8.77
C VAL A 91 -16.98 -12.50 -9.98
N ASN A 92 -15.98 -12.56 -10.86
CA ASN A 92 -16.01 -13.25 -12.15
C ASN A 92 -17.29 -12.95 -12.95
N CYS A 93 -17.69 -11.68 -12.99
CA CYS A 93 -18.93 -11.26 -13.64
C CYS A 93 -18.63 -10.67 -15.03
N GLU A 94 -19.27 -11.23 -16.05
CA GLU A 94 -19.16 -10.73 -17.42
C GLU A 94 -20.09 -9.52 -17.67
N ASN A 95 -21.18 -9.40 -16.90
CA ASN A 95 -22.14 -8.31 -17.04
C ASN A 95 -21.76 -7.10 -16.17
N ILE A 96 -20.97 -6.20 -16.72
CA ILE A 96 -20.53 -4.97 -16.03
C ILE A 96 -21.69 -4.03 -15.65
N SER A 97 -22.89 -4.21 -16.23
CA SER A 97 -24.02 -3.30 -16.02
C SER A 97 -24.54 -3.29 -14.58
N CYS A 98 -24.49 -4.42 -13.87
CA CYS A 98 -24.89 -4.49 -12.47
C CYS A 98 -23.89 -3.77 -11.55
N LEU A 99 -22.60 -3.80 -11.89
CA LEU A 99 -21.54 -3.07 -11.18
C LEU A 99 -21.66 -1.53 -11.33
N LYS A 100 -22.38 -1.04 -12.34
CA LYS A 100 -22.63 0.41 -12.51
C LYS A 100 -23.50 0.98 -11.40
N LEU A 101 -24.28 0.14 -10.69
CA LEU A 101 -25.06 0.58 -9.54
C LEU A 101 -24.14 0.96 -8.37
N LEU A 102 -23.00 0.28 -8.21
CA LEU A 102 -22.00 0.57 -7.17
C LEU A 102 -21.33 1.93 -7.40
N MET A 103 -21.20 2.35 -8.67
CA MET A 103 -20.57 3.61 -9.07
C MET A 103 -21.41 4.87 -8.76
N ARG A 104 -22.63 4.70 -8.25
CA ARG A 104 -23.56 5.80 -7.96
C ARG A 104 -23.26 6.50 -6.63
N SER A 105 -22.53 5.86 -5.71
CA SER A 105 -22.19 6.42 -4.41
C SER A 105 -20.70 6.73 -4.28
N GLU A 106 -20.42 8.02 -4.08
CA GLU A 106 -19.19 8.59 -3.50
C GLU A 106 -17.86 8.58 -4.29
N LYS A 107 -17.07 9.61 -3.96
CA LYS A 107 -15.69 9.84 -4.42
C LYS A 107 -14.71 8.75 -3.92
N CYS A 108 -15.03 8.09 -2.81
CA CYS A 108 -14.18 7.12 -2.12
C CYS A 108 -13.91 5.86 -2.96
N ILE A 109 -14.86 5.42 -3.77
CA ILE A 109 -14.73 4.24 -4.65
C ILE A 109 -13.60 4.39 -5.67
N LYS A 110 -13.24 5.63 -6.01
CA LYS A 110 -12.26 5.89 -7.05
C LYS A 110 -10.81 5.68 -6.62
N SER A 111 -10.54 5.57 -5.31
CA SER A 111 -9.19 5.19 -4.86
C SER A 111 -8.92 3.72 -5.20
N PRO A 112 -7.80 3.37 -5.86
CA PRO A 112 -7.47 1.97 -6.15
C PRO A 112 -7.52 1.07 -4.92
N LEU A 113 -7.03 1.56 -3.77
CA LEU A 113 -7.04 0.82 -2.51
C LEU A 113 -8.47 0.50 -2.06
N PHE A 114 -9.36 1.48 -2.11
CA PHE A 114 -10.73 1.30 -1.68
C PHE A 114 -11.55 0.46 -2.68
N THR A 115 -11.26 0.59 -3.99
CA THR A 115 -11.81 -0.30 -5.02
C THR A 115 -11.47 -1.76 -4.72
N CYS A 116 -10.19 -2.06 -4.43
CA CYS A 116 -9.75 -3.41 -4.11
C CYS A 116 -10.38 -3.93 -2.82
N LEU A 117 -10.55 -3.08 -1.80
CA LEU A 117 -11.22 -3.45 -0.54
C LEU A 117 -12.69 -3.82 -0.75
N ILE A 118 -13.43 -3.03 -1.54
CA ILE A 118 -14.79 -3.38 -1.93
C ILE A 118 -14.78 -4.69 -2.72
N GLY A 119 -13.87 -4.82 -3.69
CA GLY A 119 -13.72 -6.01 -4.51
C GLY A 119 -13.50 -7.29 -3.69
N SER A 120 -12.59 -7.27 -2.71
CA SER A 120 -12.34 -8.42 -1.85
C SER A 120 -13.58 -8.81 -1.04
N TYR A 121 -14.32 -7.82 -0.53
CA TYR A 121 -15.58 -8.10 0.18
C TYR A 121 -16.64 -8.69 -0.77
N MET A 122 -16.71 -8.20 -2.00
CA MET A 122 -17.63 -8.73 -3.01
C MET A 122 -17.30 -10.17 -3.42
N ALA A 123 -16.02 -10.55 -3.42
CA ALA A 123 -15.59 -11.91 -3.74
C ALA A 123 -16.24 -12.95 -2.80
N ASP A 124 -16.32 -12.66 -1.51
CA ASP A 124 -16.98 -13.52 -0.51
C ASP A 124 -18.48 -13.68 -0.76
N ILE A 125 -19.13 -12.63 -1.30
CA ILE A 125 -20.57 -12.63 -1.61
C ILE A 125 -20.85 -13.32 -2.96
N GLY A 126 -19.89 -13.29 -3.88
CA GLY A 126 -20.03 -13.75 -5.25
C GLY A 126 -20.97 -12.86 -6.10
N ASN A 127 -21.33 -13.33 -7.30
CA ASN A 127 -22.18 -12.63 -8.25
C ASN A 127 -23.67 -12.61 -7.83
N ASN A 128 -23.98 -11.92 -6.73
CA ASN A 128 -25.32 -11.77 -6.17
C ASN A 128 -25.74 -10.30 -6.12
N GLU A 129 -26.32 -9.83 -7.22
CA GLU A 129 -26.68 -8.42 -7.44
C GLU A 129 -27.59 -7.85 -6.33
N GLY A 130 -28.55 -8.64 -5.83
CA GLY A 130 -29.47 -8.20 -4.77
C GLY A 130 -28.80 -7.98 -3.40
N LYS A 131 -27.64 -8.62 -3.16
CA LYS A 131 -26.83 -8.38 -1.95
C LYS A 131 -25.89 -7.19 -2.08
N TRP A 132 -25.61 -6.77 -3.31
CA TRP A 132 -24.79 -5.59 -3.57
C TRP A 132 -25.58 -4.30 -3.40
N GLU A 133 -26.90 -4.25 -3.60
CA GLU A 133 -27.66 -3.00 -3.46
C GLU A 133 -27.49 -2.29 -2.09
N ASP A 134 -27.07 -3.03 -1.07
CA ASP A 134 -26.72 -2.55 0.26
C ASP A 134 -25.30 -1.94 0.39
N LEU A 135 -24.55 -1.60 -0.68
CA LEU A 135 -23.14 -1.15 -0.52
C LEU A 135 -22.92 0.11 0.29
N ASN A 136 -23.92 0.98 0.45
CA ASN A 136 -23.76 2.09 1.40
C ASN A 136 -23.57 1.56 2.84
N LYS A 137 -24.13 0.38 3.16
CA LYS A 137 -23.78 -0.37 4.37
C LYS A 137 -22.39 -0.99 4.26
N ILE A 138 -21.93 -1.45 3.09
CA ILE A 138 -20.60 -2.07 2.90
C ILE A 138 -19.47 -1.05 3.03
N VAL A 139 -19.59 0.14 2.43
CA VAL A 139 -18.69 1.28 2.66
C VAL A 139 -18.65 1.62 4.14
N ASN A 140 -19.82 1.64 4.80
CA ASN A 140 -19.93 1.75 6.25
C ASN A 140 -19.54 0.48 7.02
N ILE A 141 -19.32 -0.70 6.43
CA ILE A 141 -18.84 -1.92 7.13
C ILE A 141 -17.31 -2.00 7.02
N CYS A 142 -16.77 -1.61 5.87
CA CYS A 142 -15.36 -1.35 5.66
C CYS A 142 -14.87 -0.17 6.54
N LEU A 143 -15.75 0.78 6.87
CA LEU A 143 -15.48 1.88 7.82
C LEU A 143 -15.97 1.60 9.25
N GLU A 144 -17.10 0.91 9.44
CA GLU A 144 -17.66 0.46 10.72
C GLU A 144 -17.76 -1.08 10.74
N GLN A 145 -16.69 -1.70 11.23
CA GLN A 145 -16.75 -2.99 11.94
C GLN A 145 -17.35 -4.16 11.15
N THR A 146 -16.45 -4.88 10.47
CA THR A 146 -16.52 -6.32 10.16
C THR A 146 -17.53 -7.07 11.02
N ARG A 147 -18.76 -7.24 10.51
CA ARG A 147 -19.79 -8.05 11.17
C ARG A 147 -19.32 -9.50 11.12
N ASP A 148 -19.26 -10.12 12.29
CA ASP A 148 -18.89 -11.51 12.57
C ASP A 148 -17.41 -11.92 12.65
N TRP A 149 -16.44 -11.00 12.64
CA TRP A 149 -15.03 -11.35 12.90
C TRP A 149 -14.60 -11.08 14.35
N LYS A 150 -15.41 -11.52 15.33
CA LYS A 150 -15.07 -11.34 16.75
C LYS A 150 -13.67 -11.86 17.09
N GLU A 151 -13.26 -12.95 16.45
CA GLU A 151 -11.99 -13.62 16.72
C GLU A 151 -10.77 -12.86 16.17
N TYR A 152 -10.92 -12.11 15.07
CA TYR A 152 -9.79 -11.42 14.41
C TYR A 152 -9.74 -9.91 14.63
N LYS A 153 -10.83 -9.31 15.15
CA LYS A 153 -10.92 -7.87 15.38
C LYS A 153 -9.83 -7.35 16.31
N GLU A 154 -9.53 -8.10 17.37
CA GLU A 154 -8.50 -7.72 18.36
C GLU A 154 -7.12 -7.70 17.70
N TYR A 155 -6.78 -8.72 16.92
CA TYR A 155 -5.52 -8.79 16.18
C TYR A 155 -5.37 -7.66 15.16
N TYR A 156 -6.46 -7.24 14.50
CA TYR A 156 -6.41 -6.11 13.59
C TYR A 156 -6.13 -4.78 14.31
N LEU A 157 -6.73 -4.58 15.50
CA LEU A 157 -6.50 -3.39 16.31
C LEU A 157 -5.09 -3.31 16.87
N ASP A 158 -4.45 -4.46 17.13
CA ASP A 158 -3.05 -4.49 17.56
C ASP A 158 -2.11 -3.85 16.54
N PHE A 159 -2.44 -3.84 15.23
CA PHE A 159 -1.61 -3.16 14.24
C PHE A 159 -1.51 -1.64 14.46
N LEU A 160 -2.42 -1.04 15.22
CA LEU A 160 -2.38 0.39 15.56
C LEU A 160 -1.18 0.76 16.43
N ILE A 161 -0.52 -0.20 17.09
CA ILE A 161 0.68 0.06 17.89
C ILE A 161 1.92 0.29 17.02
N PHE A 162 1.90 -0.16 15.76
CA PHE A 162 3.05 -0.04 14.86
C PHE A 162 3.08 1.32 14.16
N GLN A 163 4.28 1.88 14.03
CA GLN A 163 4.47 3.09 13.26
C GLN A 163 4.33 2.81 11.76
N ARG A 164 3.88 3.82 11.01
CA ARG A 164 3.81 3.74 9.54
C ARG A 164 5.20 3.49 8.96
N HIS A 165 5.24 2.77 7.83
CA HIS A 165 6.46 2.43 7.08
C HIS A 165 7.43 1.47 7.78
N ILE A 166 7.02 0.80 8.85
CA ILE A 166 7.76 -0.31 9.45
C ILE A 166 7.21 -1.62 8.88
N ASN A 167 8.08 -2.45 8.32
CA ASN A 167 7.71 -3.81 7.95
C ASN A 167 7.70 -4.69 9.21
N VAL A 168 6.51 -5.13 9.63
CA VAL A 168 6.32 -5.99 10.80
C VAL A 168 6.45 -7.44 10.35
N THR A 169 7.40 -8.18 10.93
CA THR A 169 7.59 -9.58 10.58
C THR A 169 6.60 -10.48 11.32
N ASN A 170 6.29 -11.65 10.75
CA ASN A 170 5.43 -12.65 11.40
C ASN A 170 5.94 -13.03 12.80
N LYS A 171 7.27 -13.02 13.00
CA LYS A 171 7.87 -13.30 14.31
C LYS A 171 7.47 -12.30 15.40
N VAL A 172 7.28 -11.03 15.05
CA VAL A 172 6.79 -10.02 15.99
C VAL A 172 5.34 -10.33 16.36
N LEU A 173 4.53 -10.72 15.37
CA LEU A 173 3.12 -11.04 15.57
C LEU A 173 2.92 -12.34 16.37
N GLU A 174 3.79 -13.34 16.21
CA GLU A 174 3.81 -14.55 17.04
C GLU A 174 3.93 -14.23 18.52
N ILE A 175 4.85 -13.31 18.86
CA ILE A 175 5.07 -12.88 20.24
C ILE A 175 3.90 -12.03 20.73
N LEU A 176 3.43 -11.11 19.89
CA LEU A 176 2.35 -10.19 20.25
C LEU A 176 1.02 -10.92 20.51
N TRP A 177 0.71 -11.93 19.71
CA TRP A 177 -0.53 -12.68 19.78
C TRP A 177 -0.44 -13.99 20.55
N ASP A 178 0.75 -14.33 21.06
CA ASP A 178 1.07 -15.61 21.72
C ASP A 178 0.61 -16.82 20.87
N LYS A 179 1.00 -16.80 19.59
CA LYS A 179 0.64 -17.83 18.59
C LYS A 179 1.86 -18.44 17.93
N LYS A 180 1.69 -19.66 17.41
CA LYS A 180 2.72 -20.33 16.60
C LYS A 180 2.82 -19.71 15.21
N GLU A 181 4.02 -19.74 14.64
CA GLU A 181 4.36 -19.22 13.31
C GLU A 181 3.36 -19.63 12.23
N MET A 182 3.07 -20.93 12.11
CA MET A 182 2.15 -21.44 11.09
C MET A 182 0.77 -20.80 11.19
N THR A 183 0.23 -20.66 12.41
CA THR A 183 -1.06 -20.01 12.63
C THR A 183 -1.02 -18.54 12.24
N VAL A 184 0.06 -17.82 12.57
CA VAL A 184 0.22 -16.41 12.17
C VAL A 184 0.32 -16.28 10.65
N VAL A 185 1.08 -17.16 10.00
CA VAL A 185 1.20 -17.19 8.53
C VAL A 185 -0.15 -17.42 7.88
N ASP A 186 -0.92 -18.40 8.35
CA ASP A 186 -2.26 -18.68 7.84
C ASP A 186 -3.20 -17.49 8.02
N MET A 187 -3.13 -16.82 9.18
CA MET A 187 -3.93 -15.62 9.47
C MET A 187 -3.58 -14.41 8.59
N MET A 188 -2.32 -14.28 8.19
CA MET A 188 -1.82 -13.15 7.39
C MET A 188 -1.91 -13.39 5.88
N THR A 189 -2.22 -14.62 5.46
CA THR A 189 -2.32 -14.99 4.04
C THR A 189 -3.77 -14.86 3.59
N PRO A 190 -4.09 -14.03 2.58
CA PRO A 190 -5.45 -13.93 2.06
C PRO A 190 -5.91 -15.27 1.49
N PRO A 191 -7.20 -15.62 1.59
CA PRO A 191 -7.73 -16.82 0.95
C PRO A 191 -7.52 -16.74 -0.57
N LEU A 192 -7.00 -17.84 -1.15
CA LEU A 192 -6.77 -18.00 -2.59
C LEU A 192 -8.07 -18.06 -3.40
#